data_AF-X0S3E4-F1
#
_entry.id   AF-X0S3E4-F1
#
_cell.length_a   1.000
_cell.length_b   1.000
_cell.length_c   1.000
_cell.angle_alpha   90.00
_cell.angle_beta   90.00
_cell.angle_gamma   90.00
#
_symmetry.space_group_name_H-M   'P 1'
#
loop_
_entity.id
_entity.type
_entity.pdbx_description
1 polymer ?
#
loop_
_entity_poly.entity_id
_entity_poly.type
_entity_poly.pdbx_seq_one_letter_code
_entity_poly.pdbx_strand_id
1 'polypeptide(L)'
;MEPCHRDVMLKRFACGNGEGLKSKTYKYPVRIIPDSSVLEIKKGGTVIIVSSTFEHFEVKVDTVVVAKVEPNDGVYEGLLKAGLTVVKVGDAKKVRNVRGAVTDGANAALTIEEGVALNANNELISNLPTGIDLS
;
A
#
# COMPACT_ATOMS: atom_id res chain seq x y z
N MET A 1 -8.76 -0.25 -3.59
CA MET A 1 -8.21 0.39 -4.81
C MET A 1 -9.27 1.31 -5.36
N GLU A 2 -8.94 2.57 -5.66
CA GLU A 2 -9.91 3.52 -6.21
C GLU A 2 -10.40 3.07 -7.60
N PRO A 3 -11.65 3.36 -8.00
CA PRO A 3 -12.23 2.91 -9.27
C PRO A 3 -11.41 3.31 -10.50
N CYS A 4 -10.84 4.52 -10.51
CA CYS A 4 -10.00 5.02 -11.61
C CYS A 4 -8.74 4.17 -11.81
N HIS A 5 -8.08 3.78 -10.72
CA HIS A 5 -6.89 2.92 -10.77
C HIS A 5 -7.23 1.53 -11.31
N ARG A 6 -8.39 0.96 -10.94
CA ARG A 6 -8.86 -0.33 -11.46
C ARG A 6 -9.11 -0.29 -12.97
N ASP A 7 -9.81 0.74 -13.46
CA ASP A 7 -10.14 0.89 -14.89
C ASP A 7 -8.88 1.00 -15.75
N VAL A 8 -7.96 1.89 -15.37
CA VAL A 8 -6.69 2.09 -16.08
C VAL A 8 -5.88 0.79 -16.10
N MET A 9 -5.82 0.06 -14.97
CA MET A 9 -5.09 -1.20 -14.86
C MET A 9 -5.66 -2.27 -15.81
N LEU A 10 -6.99 -2.49 -15.78
CA LEU A 10 -7.65 -3.47 -16.64
C LEU A 10 -7.45 -3.16 -18.12
N LYS A 11 -7.66 -1.90 -18.54
CA LYS A 11 -7.49 -1.49 -19.94
C LYS A 11 -6.04 -1.62 -20.40
N ARG A 12 -5.06 -1.23 -19.57
CA ARG A 12 -3.63 -1.31 -19.91
C ARG A 12 -3.11 -2.73 -20.03
N PHE A 13 -3.60 -3.64 -19.21
CA PHE A 13 -3.26 -5.06 -19.29
C PHE A 13 -3.91 -5.78 -20.47
N ALA A 14 -5.02 -5.24 -20.99
CA ALA A 14 -5.60 -5.62 -22.28
C ALA A 14 -4.97 -4.88 -23.48
N CYS A 15 -3.79 -4.29 -23.31
CA CYS A 15 -3.06 -3.50 -24.31
C CYS A 15 -3.74 -2.19 -24.76
N GLY A 16 -4.86 -1.79 -24.14
CA GLY A 16 -5.56 -0.53 -24.37
C GLY A 16 -5.14 0.58 -23.39
N ASN A 17 -5.74 1.76 -23.48
CA ASN A 17 -5.49 2.85 -22.53
C ASN A 17 -6.76 3.25 -21.79
N GLY A 18 -6.58 3.72 -20.55
CA GLY A 18 -7.65 4.41 -19.83
C GLY A 18 -8.02 5.72 -20.52
N GLU A 19 -9.24 6.18 -20.29
CA GLU A 19 -9.73 7.43 -20.85
C GLU A 19 -8.85 8.59 -20.36
N GLY A 20 -8.30 9.37 -21.31
CA GLY A 20 -7.38 10.47 -21.03
C GLY A 20 -5.88 10.11 -21.07
N LEU A 21 -5.51 8.84 -21.21
CA LEU A 21 -4.11 8.41 -21.30
C LEU A 21 -3.69 8.15 -22.76
N LYS A 22 -2.54 8.69 -23.17
CA LYS A 22 -1.96 8.52 -24.52
C LYS A 22 -0.62 7.76 -24.54
N SER A 23 -0.15 7.32 -23.38
CA SER A 23 1.15 6.66 -23.24
C SER A 23 1.16 5.25 -23.83
N LYS A 24 2.36 4.73 -24.12
CA LYS A 24 2.56 3.36 -24.56
C LYS A 24 2.03 2.35 -23.52
N THR A 25 1.30 1.36 -23.99
CA THR A 25 0.72 0.28 -23.20
C THR A 25 1.63 -0.93 -23.20
N TYR A 26 1.38 -1.89 -22.30
CA TYR A 26 2.14 -3.14 -22.29
C TYR A 26 1.83 -3.92 -23.57
N LYS A 27 2.85 -4.56 -24.16
CA LYS A 27 2.76 -5.16 -25.50
C LYS A 27 2.00 -6.49 -25.51
N TYR A 28 2.03 -7.21 -24.40
CA TYR A 28 1.48 -8.56 -24.32
C TYR A 28 0.18 -8.56 -23.51
N PRO A 29 -0.91 -9.14 -24.03
CA PRO A 29 -2.15 -9.18 -23.28
C PRO A 29 -1.98 -10.03 -22.02
N VAL A 30 -2.43 -9.49 -20.88
CA VAL A 30 -2.44 -10.19 -19.60
C VAL A 30 -3.85 -10.64 -19.29
N ARG A 31 -4.02 -11.93 -19.01
CA ARG A 31 -5.29 -12.48 -18.52
C ARG A 31 -5.47 -12.09 -17.05
N ILE A 32 -6.50 -11.30 -16.77
CA ILE A 32 -6.88 -10.93 -15.40
C ILE A 32 -8.12 -11.72 -15.02
N ILE A 33 -8.09 -12.34 -13.83
CA ILE A 33 -9.22 -13.08 -13.28
C ILE A 33 -9.67 -12.34 -12.02
N PRO A 34 -10.61 -11.38 -12.14
CA PRO A 34 -11.10 -10.62 -10.99
C PRO A 34 -11.95 -11.51 -10.07
N ASP A 35 -12.32 -10.98 -8.91
CA ASP A 35 -13.31 -11.57 -8.00
C ASP A 35 -13.00 -13.04 -7.67
N SER A 36 -11.72 -13.33 -7.48
CA SER A 36 -11.19 -14.66 -7.23
C SER A 36 -10.12 -14.63 -6.14
N SER A 37 -9.89 -15.77 -5.50
CA SER A 37 -8.86 -15.98 -4.48
C SER A 37 -8.03 -17.20 -4.79
N VAL A 38 -6.73 -17.15 -4.49
CA VAL A 38 -5.85 -18.32 -4.59
C VAL A 38 -6.06 -19.19 -3.36
N LEU A 39 -6.48 -20.44 -3.55
CA LEU A 39 -6.72 -21.39 -2.46
C LEU A 39 -5.44 -22.16 -2.12
N GLU A 40 -4.74 -22.66 -3.13
CA GLU A 40 -3.57 -23.52 -2.96
C GLU A 40 -2.59 -23.37 -4.13
N ILE A 41 -1.29 -23.43 -3.83
CA ILE A 41 -0.21 -23.55 -4.81
C ILE A 41 0.42 -24.94 -4.66
N LYS A 42 0.17 -25.84 -5.61
CA LYS A 42 0.65 -27.22 -5.56
C LYS A 42 2.12 -27.33 -5.95
N LYS A 43 2.81 -28.33 -5.39
CA LYS A 43 4.14 -28.77 -5.86
C LYS A 43 3.99 -29.32 -7.29
N GLY A 44 4.40 -28.55 -8.29
CA GLY A 44 4.22 -28.88 -9.71
C GLY A 44 3.68 -27.74 -10.57
N GLY A 45 3.47 -26.55 -10.00
CA GLY A 45 3.10 -25.35 -10.76
C GLY A 45 1.61 -25.22 -11.05
N THR A 46 0.77 -26.08 -10.47
CA THR A 46 -0.69 -25.93 -10.55
C THR A 46 -1.19 -25.06 -9.40
N VAL A 47 -1.90 -23.99 -9.73
CA VAL A 47 -2.55 -23.09 -8.77
C VAL A 47 -4.06 -23.34 -8.79
N ILE A 48 -4.65 -23.60 -7.62
CA ILE A 48 -6.10 -23.66 -7.46
C ILE A 48 -6.61 -22.27 -7.13
N ILE A 49 -7.58 -21.82 -7.92
CA ILE A 49 -8.25 -20.54 -7.74
C ILE A 49 -9.73 -20.82 -7.48
N VAL A 50 -10.31 -20.06 -6.56
CA VAL A 50 -11.74 -20.08 -6.24
C VAL A 50 -12.38 -18.75 -6.65
N SER A 51 -13.48 -18.79 -7.39
CA SER A 51 -14.26 -17.60 -7.73
C SER A 51 -15.13 -17.13 -6.56
N SER A 52 -15.71 -15.94 -6.68
CA SER A 52 -16.74 -15.44 -5.77
C SER A 52 -18.01 -16.30 -5.73
N THR A 53 -18.24 -17.13 -6.75
CA THR A 53 -19.34 -18.12 -6.82
C THR A 53 -18.94 -19.49 -6.26
N PHE A 54 -17.78 -19.61 -5.62
CA PHE A 54 -17.21 -20.86 -5.07
C PHE A 54 -16.90 -21.93 -6.12
N GLU A 55 -16.73 -21.52 -7.39
CA GLU A 55 -16.25 -22.42 -8.44
C GLU A 55 -14.73 -22.54 -8.38
N HIS A 56 -14.23 -23.78 -8.41
CA HIS A 56 -12.81 -24.08 -8.42
C HIS A 56 -12.30 -24.28 -9.85
N PHE A 57 -11.17 -23.67 -10.17
CA PHE A 57 -10.46 -23.94 -11.42
C PHE A 57 -8.95 -23.94 -11.22
N GLU A 58 -8.26 -24.70 -12.07
CA GLU A 58 -6.81 -24.88 -12.01
C GLU A 58 -6.12 -24.07 -13.11
N VAL A 59 -4.99 -23.44 -12.75
CA VAL A 59 -4.11 -22.75 -13.69
C VAL A 59 -2.72 -23.34 -13.57
N LYS A 60 -2.18 -23.86 -14.69
CA LYS A 60 -0.80 -24.34 -14.77
C LYS A 60 0.13 -23.19 -15.13
N VAL A 61 1.16 -22.99 -14.32
CA VAL A 61 2.19 -21.97 -14.50
C VAL A 61 3.55 -22.50 -14.08
N ASP A 62 4.61 -22.00 -14.71
CA ASP A 62 5.99 -22.37 -14.35
C ASP A 62 6.47 -21.62 -13.10
N THR A 63 5.91 -20.43 -12.85
CA THR A 63 6.33 -19.55 -11.75
C THR A 63 5.15 -18.83 -11.15
N VAL A 64 5.09 -18.81 -9.82
CA VAL A 64 4.11 -18.04 -9.04
C VAL A 64 4.83 -16.90 -8.35
N VAL A 65 4.38 -15.67 -8.59
CA VAL A 65 4.88 -14.47 -7.92
C VAL A 65 3.86 -13.99 -6.91
N VAL A 66 4.22 -14.00 -5.62
CA VAL A 66 3.36 -13.52 -4.53
C VAL A 66 3.64 -12.04 -4.30
N ALA A 67 2.74 -11.18 -4.79
CA ALA A 67 2.83 -9.73 -4.63
C ALA A 67 2.07 -9.23 -3.38
N LYS A 68 2.39 -9.79 -2.21
CA LYS A 68 1.85 -9.35 -0.91
C LYS A 68 2.91 -8.54 -0.18
N VAL A 69 2.47 -7.45 0.45
CA VAL A 69 3.31 -6.50 1.18
C VAL A 69 2.80 -6.34 2.61
N GLU A 70 3.72 -6.12 3.54
CA GLU A 70 3.46 -5.90 4.96
C GLU A 70 4.31 -4.72 5.48
N PRO A 71 3.86 -4.01 6.53
CA PRO A 71 4.67 -2.97 7.15
C PRO A 71 5.99 -3.56 7.66
N ASN A 72 7.08 -2.80 7.50
CA ASN A 72 8.37 -3.11 8.12
C ASN A 72 8.76 -1.97 9.05
N ASP A 73 8.61 -2.18 10.36
CA ASP A 73 8.91 -1.20 11.40
C ASP A 73 9.95 -1.68 12.42
N GLY A 74 10.79 -2.66 12.06
CA GLY A 74 11.79 -3.24 12.96
C GLY A 74 12.79 -2.22 13.54
N VAL A 75 13.11 -1.15 12.79
CA VAL A 75 13.99 -0.06 13.26
C VAL A 75 13.28 0.85 14.26
N TYR A 76 11.98 1.11 14.06
CA TYR A 76 11.20 2.02 14.90
C TYR A 76 11.18 1.57 16.36
N GLU A 77 10.89 0.27 16.59
CA GLU A 77 10.86 -0.31 17.93
C GLU A 77 12.20 -0.22 18.65
N GLY A 78 13.31 -0.38 17.92
CA GLY A 78 14.66 -0.27 18.47
C GLY A 78 14.98 1.15 18.94
N LEU A 79 14.63 2.16 18.13
CA LEU A 79 14.91 3.56 18.46
C LEU A 79 14.00 4.09 19.57
N LEU A 80 12.72 3.66 19.60
CA LEU A 80 11.80 4.03 20.66
C LEU A 80 12.28 3.52 22.03
N LYS A 81 12.78 2.28 22.09
CA LYS A 81 13.37 1.69 23.31
C LYS A 81 14.65 2.39 23.76
N ALA A 82 15.39 3.01 22.83
CA ALA A 82 16.57 3.82 23.14
C ALA A 82 16.22 5.22 23.68
N GLY A 83 14.92 5.54 23.84
CA GLY A 83 14.45 6.83 24.35
C GLY A 83 14.46 7.94 23.31
N LEU A 84 14.57 7.61 22.02
CA LEU A 84 14.53 8.60 20.94
C LEU A 84 13.08 8.91 20.57
N THR A 85 12.81 10.19 20.27
CA THR A 85 11.55 10.63 19.66
C THR A 85 11.52 10.20 18.20
N VAL A 86 10.79 9.14 17.89
CA VAL A 86 10.70 8.57 16.54
C VAL A 86 9.26 8.39 16.13
N VAL A 87 8.98 8.54 14.84
CA VAL A 87 7.64 8.49 14.26
C VAL A 87 7.65 7.60 13.03
N LYS A 88 6.53 6.91 12.76
CA LYS A 88 6.38 6.10 11.55
C LYS A 88 5.76 6.92 10.43
N VAL A 89 6.30 6.82 9.22
CA VAL A 89 5.74 7.43 8.01
C VAL A 89 5.65 6.40 6.88
N GLY A 90 4.72 6.61 5.95
CA GLY A 90 4.57 5.76 4.76
C GLY A 90 4.22 4.32 5.08
N ASP A 91 4.78 3.38 4.31
CA ASP A 91 4.36 1.98 4.38
C ASP A 91 4.74 1.30 5.71
N ALA A 92 5.75 1.83 6.43
CA ALA A 92 6.06 1.41 7.80
C ALA A 92 4.95 1.78 8.80
N LYS A 93 4.23 2.89 8.57
CA LYS A 93 3.03 3.25 9.35
C LYS A 93 1.82 2.43 8.89
N LYS A 94 1.58 2.40 7.57
CA LYS A 94 0.45 1.70 6.95
C LYS A 94 0.73 1.52 5.47
N VAL A 95 0.77 0.27 4.99
CA VAL A 95 0.96 -0.03 3.57
C VAL A 95 -0.17 0.55 2.73
N ARG A 96 0.18 1.45 1.81
CA ARG A 96 -0.78 2.11 0.90
C ARG A 96 -0.10 2.58 -0.39
N ASN A 97 -0.67 3.59 -1.06
CA ASN A 97 -0.10 4.16 -2.27
C ASN A 97 0.96 5.23 -1.96
N VAL A 98 1.76 5.57 -2.98
CA VAL A 98 2.82 6.58 -2.89
C VAL A 98 2.32 7.92 -2.37
N ARG A 99 1.13 8.36 -2.81
CA ARG A 99 0.49 9.58 -2.29
C ARG A 99 0.39 9.55 -0.77
N GLY A 100 -0.07 8.43 -0.22
CA GLY A 100 -0.16 8.25 1.22
C GLY A 100 1.20 8.40 1.92
N ALA A 101 2.25 7.78 1.39
CA ALA A 101 3.59 7.91 1.95
C ALA A 101 4.14 9.33 1.92
N VAL A 102 3.92 10.05 0.81
CA VAL A 102 4.33 11.46 0.66
C VAL A 102 3.57 12.35 1.64
N THR A 103 2.26 12.15 1.80
CA THR A 103 1.45 12.93 2.75
C THR A 103 1.88 12.71 4.19
N ASP A 104 2.20 11.47 4.60
CA ASP A 104 2.72 11.21 5.95
C ASP A 104 4.04 11.96 6.19
N GLY A 105 4.96 11.92 5.22
CA GLY A 105 6.24 12.60 5.34
C GLY A 105 6.09 14.13 5.45
N ALA A 106 5.24 14.72 4.61
CA ALA A 106 4.98 16.16 4.65
C ALA A 106 4.36 16.59 5.97
N ASN A 107 3.34 15.87 6.45
CA ASN A 107 2.71 16.17 7.74
C ASN A 107 3.70 16.01 8.90
N ALA A 108 4.53 14.96 8.87
CA ALA A 108 5.52 14.75 9.91
C ALA A 108 6.54 15.90 9.97
N ALA A 109 7.02 16.38 8.80
CA ALA A 109 7.95 17.50 8.73
C ALA A 109 7.32 18.80 9.26
N LEU A 110 6.10 19.13 8.84
CA LEU A 110 5.38 20.33 9.30
C LEU A 110 5.19 20.32 10.82
N THR A 111 4.77 19.19 11.39
CA THR A 111 4.61 19.06 12.84
C THR A 111 5.93 19.15 13.58
N ILE A 112 7.06 18.78 12.94
CA ILE A 112 8.39 18.95 13.54
C ILE A 112 8.81 20.41 13.63
N GLU A 113 8.51 21.19 12.59
CA GLU A 113 8.81 22.62 12.55
C GLU A 113 7.97 23.44 13.56
N GLU A 114 6.74 23.00 13.85
CA GLU A 114 5.80 23.67 14.77
C GLU A 114 6.04 23.38 16.27
N GLY A 115 7.09 22.64 16.63
CA GLY A 115 7.39 22.26 18.01
C GLY A 115 6.78 20.90 18.38
N VAL A 116 7.63 19.86 18.36
CA VAL A 116 7.20 18.46 18.51
C VAL A 116 6.79 18.12 19.94
N ALA A 117 5.59 17.54 20.08
CA ALA A 117 5.29 16.60 21.15
C ALA A 117 4.72 15.29 20.57
N LEU A 118 4.90 14.19 21.30
CA LEU A 118 4.18 12.94 21.04
C LEU A 118 2.97 12.88 21.96
N ASN A 119 1.81 12.47 21.42
CA ASN A 119 0.66 12.14 22.26
C ASN A 119 0.81 10.74 22.90
N ALA A 120 -0.15 10.35 23.74
CA ALA A 120 -0.13 9.05 24.43
C ALA A 120 -0.17 7.82 23.48
N ASN A 121 -0.48 8.02 22.20
CA ASN A 121 -0.49 6.99 21.15
C ASN A 121 0.79 7.00 20.29
N ASN A 122 1.82 7.77 20.68
CA ASN A 122 3.04 8.01 19.90
C ASN A 122 2.78 8.64 18.52
N GLU A 123 1.68 9.39 18.36
CA GLU A 123 1.46 10.19 17.17
C GLU A 123 2.01 11.60 17.35
N LEU A 124 2.50 12.17 16.25
CA LEU A 124 2.92 13.56 16.19
C LEU A 124 1.75 14.50 16.43
N ILE A 125 1.94 15.42 17.38
CA ILE A 125 1.07 16.56 17.59
C ILE A 125 1.91 17.83 17.58
N SER A 126 1.40 18.88 16.97
CA SER A 126 1.85 20.26 17.18
C SER A 126 0.87 20.94 18.12
N ASN A 127 1.39 21.77 19.03
CA ASN A 127 0.64 22.50 20.05
C ASN A 127 -0.27 21.61 20.93
N LEU A 128 0.13 21.41 22.20
CA LEU A 128 -0.76 20.80 23.18
C LEU A 128 -2.09 21.60 23.22
N PRO A 129 -3.27 20.95 23.27
CA PRO A 129 -4.57 21.62 23.32
C PRO A 129 -4.81 22.46 24.59
N THR A 130 -3.76 22.69 25.37
CA THR A 130 -3.69 23.52 26.58
C THR A 130 -2.96 24.85 26.36
N GLY A 131 -2.43 25.12 25.16
CA GLY A 131 -1.80 26.40 24.81
C GLY A 131 -2.71 27.26 23.94
N ILE A 132 -3.05 28.46 24.40
CA ILE A 132 -3.58 29.52 23.53
C ILE A 132 -2.37 30.27 23.00
N ASP A 133 -2.14 30.25 21.68
CA ASP A 133 -1.14 31.10 21.06
C ASP A 133 -1.78 32.46 20.76
N LEU A 134 -1.27 33.51 21.41
CA LEU A 134 -1.70 34.89 21.27
C LEU A 134 -0.69 35.64 20.40
N SER A 135 -0.60 35.28 19.12
CA SER A 135 0.17 36.02 18.11
C SER A 135 -0.76 36.65 17.08
#